data_AF-A0A3M1R0E7-F1
#
_entry.id   AF-A0A3M1R0E7-F1
#
_cell.length_a   1.000
_cell.length_b   1.000
_cell.length_c   1.000
_cell.angle_alpha   90.00
_cell.angle_beta   90.00
_cell.angle_gamma   90.00
#
_symmetry.space_group_name_H-M   'P 1'
#
loop_
_entity.id
_entity.type
_entity.pdbx_description
1 polymer ?
#
loop_
_entity_poly.entity_id
_entity_poly.type
_entity_poly.pdbx_seq_one_letter_code
_entity_poly.pdbx_strand_id
1 'polypeptide(L)'
;MARLNLSPNGLRVLEARYLRRDAHHRIIETPEQLFERIAYAIAYAELLFGNVSQATYWHDTFYHLFTSLDFLPNSPTLMNAGTPLGQLSACFVLPVEDTMEGIFEAVKQMALVQRTGGGTGFSFSRLRPRGDIVSSTGGEASGPVSFMKIFDCATENIKQGGKRRGANMGVLRVDHPDILDFIQAKLNETTLQNFNLSVGVTDAFMEAVRRDQDYRLLHPRTGQERGRLRAQQVFQAIVDAAWHTGDPGLLFLDTINRANPTPHLGPIEATNPCGEIPLLAYESCNLGSINLAHMLRVQNGQTVIDWEKLCSTVQQAVRCLDNIIEVNRYPFPEIEQMTRGNRKIGLGVMGFAEMLIRLGISYDSDEAVTLAGRLMRVIAEEAKKASQQLAEERGVFPHWPGSAYEGQG
;
A
#
# COMPACT_ATOMS: atom_id res chain seq x y z
N MET A 1 21.61 22.28 16.40
CA MET A 1 20.94 21.43 15.40
C MET A 1 21.98 20.53 14.76
N ALA A 2 21.76 19.22 14.75
CA ALA A 2 22.60 18.30 13.99
C ALA A 2 22.53 18.69 12.50
N ARG A 3 23.67 18.73 11.83
CA ARG A 3 23.74 19.10 10.41
C ARG A 3 23.12 17.98 9.59
N LEU A 4 22.12 18.30 8.77
CA LEU A 4 21.49 17.33 7.85
C LEU A 4 22.57 16.71 6.95
N ASN A 5 22.78 15.40 7.07
CA ASN A 5 23.84 14.69 6.37
C ASN A 5 23.25 13.78 5.28
N LEU A 6 23.14 14.30 4.07
CA LEU A 6 22.64 13.57 2.91
C LEU A 6 23.78 13.10 2.02
N SER A 7 23.69 11.88 1.52
CA SER A 7 24.61 11.40 0.51
C SER A 7 24.45 12.21 -0.79
N PRO A 8 25.48 12.32 -1.64
CA PRO A 8 25.38 12.98 -2.94
C PRO A 8 24.24 12.44 -3.81
N ASN A 9 24.02 11.12 -3.77
CA ASN A 9 22.91 10.47 -4.48
C ASN A 9 21.56 10.82 -3.86
N GLY A 10 21.45 10.88 -2.53
CA GLY A 10 20.23 11.30 -1.84
C GLY A 10 19.83 12.73 -2.22
N LEU A 11 20.81 13.65 -2.21
CA LEU A 11 20.60 15.03 -2.65
C LEU A 11 20.13 15.08 -4.11
N ARG A 12 20.76 14.30 -5.01
CA ARG A 12 20.39 14.26 -6.42
C ARG A 12 18.94 13.80 -6.63
N VAL A 13 18.49 12.82 -5.85
CA VAL A 13 17.09 12.34 -5.89
C VAL A 13 16.13 13.40 -5.36
N LEU A 14 16.49 14.09 -4.26
CA LEU A 14 15.69 15.20 -3.73
C LEU A 14 15.51 16.31 -4.78
N GLU A 15 16.59 16.77 -5.39
CA GLU A 15 16.56 17.77 -6.47
C GLU A 15 15.68 17.34 -7.64
N ALA A 16 15.78 16.08 -8.05
CA ALA A 16 15.06 15.58 -9.22
C ALA A 16 13.54 15.51 -8.98
N ARG A 17 13.09 15.13 -7.78
CA ARG A 17 11.69 14.72 -7.55
C ARG A 17 10.98 15.42 -6.40
N TYR A 18 11.68 15.80 -5.34
CA TYR A 18 11.05 16.20 -4.07
C TYR A 18 11.07 17.70 -3.84
N LEU A 19 12.21 18.37 -4.06
CA LEU A 19 12.34 19.80 -3.81
C LEU A 19 11.37 20.60 -4.69
N ARG A 20 10.71 21.58 -4.09
CA ARG A 20 9.78 22.46 -4.80
C ARG A 20 10.49 23.26 -5.88
N ARG A 21 9.75 23.53 -6.96
CA ARG A 21 10.17 24.34 -8.09
C ARG A 21 9.20 25.47 -8.35
N ASP A 22 9.72 26.58 -8.86
CA ASP A 22 8.89 27.67 -9.37
C ASP A 22 8.31 27.37 -10.76
N ALA A 23 7.56 28.33 -11.32
CA ALA A 23 6.99 28.23 -12.66
C ALA A 23 8.03 28.16 -13.80
N HIS A 24 9.31 28.45 -13.50
CA HIS A 24 10.42 28.35 -14.44
C HIS A 24 11.28 27.10 -14.19
N HIS A 25 10.75 26.13 -13.42
CA HIS A 25 11.40 24.88 -13.06
C HIS A 25 12.70 25.04 -12.24
N ARG A 26 12.95 26.19 -11.61
CA ARG A 26 14.11 26.37 -10.72
C ARG A 26 13.79 25.86 -9.33
N ILE A 27 14.75 25.20 -8.68
CA ILE A 27 14.59 24.72 -7.30
C ILE A 27 14.51 25.92 -6.36
N ILE A 28 13.47 25.97 -5.52
CA ILE A 28 13.19 27.07 -4.57
C ILE A 28 13.10 26.60 -3.12
N GLU A 29 13.50 25.37 -2.85
CA GLU A 29 13.41 24.73 -1.53
C GLU A 29 14.70 23.96 -1.27
N THR A 30 15.31 24.16 -0.10
CA THR A 30 16.43 23.33 0.37
C THR A 30 15.92 22.07 1.04
N PRO A 31 16.75 21.02 1.22
CA PRO A 31 16.35 19.82 1.97
C PRO A 31 15.84 20.12 3.39
N GLU A 32 16.46 21.07 4.10
CA GLU A 32 16.00 21.50 5.43
C GLU A 32 14.62 22.16 5.38
N GLN A 33 14.39 23.03 4.39
CA GLN A 33 13.08 23.66 4.17
C GLN A 33 12.01 22.65 3.78
N LEU A 34 12.37 21.60 3.04
CA LEU A 34 11.48 20.49 2.72
C LEU A 34 11.04 19.77 4.01
N PHE A 35 11.97 19.39 4.88
CA PHE A 35 11.64 18.70 6.13
C PHE A 35 10.87 19.58 7.11
N GLU A 36 11.20 20.88 7.18
CA GLU A 36 10.46 21.88 7.97
C GLU A 36 9.00 21.95 7.52
N ARG A 37 8.77 22.11 6.20
CA ARG A 37 7.41 22.16 5.62
C ARG A 37 6.60 20.91 5.98
N ILE A 38 7.22 19.74 5.87
CA ILE A 38 6.53 18.47 6.11
C ILE A 38 6.20 18.32 7.60
N ALA A 39 7.17 18.57 8.49
CA ALA A 39 6.96 18.51 9.94
C ALA A 39 5.87 19.46 10.39
N TYR A 40 5.89 20.72 9.92
CA TYR A 40 4.88 21.72 10.24
C TYR A 40 3.49 21.32 9.75
N ALA A 41 3.38 20.86 8.49
CA ALA A 41 2.11 20.45 7.92
C ALA A 41 1.49 19.26 8.68
N ILE A 42 2.28 18.29 9.12
CA ILE A 42 1.80 17.11 9.86
C ILE A 42 1.46 17.47 11.31
N ALA A 43 2.30 18.26 11.99
CA ALA A 43 2.07 18.67 13.37
C ALA A 43 0.84 19.57 13.54
N TYR A 44 0.39 20.23 12.46
CA TYR A 44 -0.86 21.00 12.45
C TYR A 44 -2.08 20.18 12.90
N ALA A 45 -2.08 18.86 12.67
CA ALA A 45 -3.12 17.95 13.15
C ALA A 45 -3.32 18.02 14.67
N GLU A 46 -2.25 18.27 15.45
CA GLU A 46 -2.33 18.31 16.91
C GLU A 46 -3.20 19.46 17.42
N LEU A 47 -3.41 20.52 16.63
CA LEU A 47 -4.30 21.62 17.00
C LEU A 47 -5.78 21.20 17.04
N LEU A 48 -6.13 20.08 16.39
CA LEU A 48 -7.50 19.53 16.42
C LEU A 48 -7.81 18.83 17.76
N PHE A 49 -6.79 18.31 18.44
CA PHE A 49 -6.94 17.47 19.64
C PHE A 49 -6.32 18.10 20.90
N GLY A 50 -5.46 19.09 20.73
CA GLY A 50 -4.64 19.65 21.80
C GLY A 50 -4.49 21.16 21.69
N ASN A 51 -3.27 21.64 21.91
CA ASN A 51 -2.94 23.06 21.93
C ASN A 51 -1.63 23.36 21.17
N VAL A 52 -1.31 24.65 21.05
CA VAL A 52 -0.12 25.13 20.33
C VAL A 52 1.17 24.52 20.89
N SER A 53 1.30 24.36 22.20
CA SER A 53 2.51 23.78 22.80
C SER A 53 2.71 22.31 22.39
N GLN A 54 1.63 21.53 22.31
CA GLN A 54 1.67 20.15 21.83
C GLN A 54 2.00 20.09 20.32
N ALA A 55 1.41 20.99 19.52
CA ALA A 55 1.76 21.11 18.11
C ALA A 55 3.24 21.45 17.90
N THR A 56 3.81 22.37 18.69
CA THR A 56 5.24 22.71 18.64
C THR A 56 6.12 21.52 19.05
N TYR A 57 5.75 20.80 20.11
CA TYR A 57 6.50 19.61 20.54
C TYR A 57 6.55 18.54 19.44
N TRP A 58 5.41 18.24 18.81
CA TRP A 58 5.35 17.24 17.74
C TRP A 58 5.99 17.73 16.45
N HIS A 59 5.92 19.03 16.14
CA HIS A 59 6.69 19.64 15.08
C HIS A 59 8.19 19.33 15.23
N ASP A 60 8.77 19.68 16.38
CA ASP A 60 10.20 19.50 16.64
C ASP A 60 10.59 18.02 16.61
N THR A 61 9.71 17.15 17.13
CA THR A 61 9.88 15.70 17.11
C THR A 61 9.90 15.15 15.67
N PHE A 62 8.93 15.53 14.83
CA PHE A 62 8.88 15.08 13.43
C PHE A 62 10.02 15.64 12.61
N TYR A 63 10.36 16.92 12.81
CA TYR A 63 11.52 17.54 12.16
C TYR A 63 12.81 16.78 12.49
N HIS A 64 13.01 16.41 13.76
CA HIS A 64 14.14 15.60 14.17
C HIS A 64 14.12 14.21 13.50
N LEU A 65 12.98 13.50 13.50
CA LEU A 65 12.85 12.19 12.84
C LEU A 65 13.25 12.23 11.36
N PHE A 66 12.80 13.26 10.64
CA PHE A 66 13.07 13.39 9.22
C PHE A 66 14.51 13.80 8.94
N THR A 67 15.06 14.72 9.73
CA THR A 67 16.43 15.22 9.54
C THR A 67 17.50 14.24 10.01
N SER A 68 17.20 13.37 10.99
CA SER A 68 18.06 12.26 11.38
C SER A 68 17.96 11.05 10.45
N LEU A 69 16.96 11.03 9.55
CA LEU A 69 16.60 9.90 8.69
C LEU A 69 16.29 8.61 9.48
N ASP A 70 15.92 8.75 10.76
CA ASP A 70 15.48 7.63 11.59
C ASP A 70 14.11 7.10 11.12
N PHE A 71 13.28 7.99 10.57
CA PHE A 71 11.99 7.67 9.97
C PHE A 71 11.71 8.58 8.78
N LEU A 72 11.15 8.03 7.70
CA LEU A 72 10.64 8.81 6.57
C LEU A 72 9.23 8.35 6.18
N PRO A 73 8.29 9.27 5.94
CA PRO A 73 6.99 8.93 5.37
C PRO A 73 7.10 8.64 3.86
N ASN A 74 6.06 8.05 3.28
CA ASN A 74 6.02 7.74 1.85
C ASN A 74 6.21 8.98 0.95
N SER A 75 6.61 8.75 -0.29
CA SER A 75 6.90 9.83 -1.25
C SER A 75 5.79 10.86 -1.42
N PRO A 76 4.49 10.49 -1.52
CA PRO A 76 3.41 11.50 -1.60
C PRO A 76 3.39 12.49 -0.44
N THR A 77 3.64 12.04 0.79
CA THR A 77 3.79 12.94 1.95
C THR A 77 4.93 13.93 1.75
N LEU A 78 6.12 13.45 1.37
CA LEU A 78 7.29 14.32 1.14
C LEU A 78 7.03 15.36 0.04
N MET A 79 6.33 14.94 -1.01
CA MET A 79 6.03 15.77 -2.19
C MET A 79 4.91 16.79 -1.94
N ASN A 80 3.86 16.41 -1.21
CA ASN A 80 2.60 17.13 -1.21
C ASN A 80 2.21 17.78 0.14
N ALA A 81 2.85 17.42 1.26
CA ALA A 81 2.56 18.02 2.56
C ALA A 81 2.79 19.55 2.53
N GLY A 82 1.83 20.33 3.03
CA GLY A 82 1.89 21.79 3.00
C GLY A 82 1.77 22.42 1.60
N THR A 83 1.30 21.66 0.60
CA THR A 83 1.05 22.16 -0.76
C THR A 83 -0.45 22.15 -1.10
N PRO A 84 -0.90 22.87 -2.14
CA PRO A 84 -2.31 22.85 -2.55
C PRO A 84 -2.85 21.47 -2.92
N LEU A 85 -2.03 20.56 -3.45
CA LEU A 85 -2.46 19.19 -3.79
C LEU A 85 -2.84 18.40 -2.53
N GLY A 86 -1.99 18.44 -1.50
CA GLY A 86 -2.29 17.94 -0.15
C GLY A 86 -2.63 16.45 0.00
N GLN A 87 -2.61 15.64 -1.06
CA GLN A 87 -2.80 14.19 -0.94
C GLN A 87 -1.51 13.56 -0.41
N LEU A 88 -1.58 12.80 0.69
CA LEU A 88 -0.40 12.28 1.40
C LEU A 88 -0.29 10.74 1.42
N SER A 89 -1.32 10.01 0.97
CA SER A 89 -1.31 8.53 0.92
C SER A 89 -0.62 7.99 -0.33
N ALA A 90 0.01 6.82 -0.24
CA ALA A 90 0.60 6.15 -1.41
C ALA A 90 -0.27 5.05 -2.00
N CYS A 91 -1.15 4.46 -1.19
CA CYS A 91 -1.80 3.18 -1.51
C CYS A 91 -3.32 3.34 -1.51
N PHE A 92 -3.97 2.86 -2.57
CA PHE A 92 -5.42 2.95 -2.76
C PHE A 92 -5.94 1.65 -3.38
N VAL A 93 -7.14 1.22 -3.00
CA VAL A 93 -7.92 0.20 -3.72
C VAL A 93 -9.28 0.77 -4.11
N LEU A 94 -9.65 0.59 -5.38
CA LEU A 94 -10.92 1.06 -5.94
C LEU A 94 -11.74 -0.14 -6.44
N PRO A 95 -13.05 -0.17 -6.18
CA PRO A 95 -13.90 -1.24 -6.70
C PRO A 95 -14.09 -1.10 -8.21
N VAL A 96 -14.30 -2.23 -8.89
CA VAL A 96 -14.68 -2.29 -10.30
C VAL A 96 -16.01 -3.03 -10.39
N GLU A 97 -17.09 -2.26 -10.51
CA GLU A 97 -18.45 -2.81 -10.61
C GLU A 97 -18.72 -3.34 -12.03
N ASP A 98 -19.55 -4.38 -12.15
CA ASP A 98 -19.88 -5.04 -13.42
C ASP A 98 -20.94 -4.28 -14.24
N THR A 99 -20.68 -3.00 -14.46
CA THR A 99 -21.46 -2.09 -15.31
C THR A 99 -20.50 -1.16 -16.08
N MET A 100 -20.96 -0.62 -17.22
CA MET A 100 -20.12 0.32 -17.98
C MET A 100 -19.83 1.59 -17.18
N GLU A 101 -20.85 2.10 -16.47
CA GLU A 101 -20.74 3.26 -15.58
C GLU A 101 -19.75 2.99 -14.45
N GLY A 102 -19.81 1.80 -13.82
CA GLY A 102 -18.89 1.41 -12.76
C GLY A 102 -17.45 1.27 -13.24
N ILE A 103 -17.24 0.63 -14.38
CA ILE A 103 -15.92 0.48 -15.00
C ILE A 103 -15.31 1.85 -15.31
N PHE A 104 -16.04 2.74 -15.98
CA PHE A 104 -15.52 4.04 -16.35
C PHE A 104 -15.41 5.03 -15.18
N GLU A 105 -16.25 4.90 -14.15
CA GLU A 105 -16.06 5.65 -12.91
C GLU A 105 -14.76 5.21 -12.20
N ALA A 106 -14.46 3.91 -12.16
CA ALA A 106 -13.19 3.42 -11.62
C ALA A 106 -11.97 3.93 -12.43
N VAL A 107 -12.07 4.02 -13.77
CA VAL A 107 -11.01 4.64 -14.61
C VAL A 107 -10.84 6.13 -14.30
N LYS A 108 -11.94 6.88 -14.15
CA LYS A 108 -11.90 8.30 -13.77
C LYS A 108 -11.27 8.49 -12.39
N GLN A 109 -11.70 7.70 -11.42
CA GLN A 109 -11.19 7.75 -10.05
C GLN A 109 -9.71 7.38 -9.97
N MET A 110 -9.28 6.34 -10.70
CA MET A 110 -7.88 5.99 -10.88
C MET A 110 -7.08 7.20 -11.36
N ALA A 111 -7.57 7.90 -12.39
CA ALA A 111 -6.88 9.04 -12.96
C ALA A 111 -6.69 10.18 -11.95
N LEU A 112 -7.71 10.44 -11.11
CA LEU A 112 -7.65 11.46 -10.08
C LEU A 112 -6.65 11.11 -8.97
N VAL A 113 -6.60 9.85 -8.54
CA VAL A 113 -5.62 9.35 -7.55
C VAL A 113 -4.20 9.47 -8.12
N GLN A 114 -3.96 8.94 -9.32
CA GLN A 114 -2.64 8.91 -9.95
C GLN A 114 -2.11 10.32 -10.28
N ARG A 115 -3.00 11.27 -10.61
CA ARG A 115 -2.64 12.68 -10.78
C ARG A 115 -1.95 13.27 -9.54
N THR A 116 -2.26 12.76 -8.36
CA THR A 116 -1.68 13.23 -7.09
C THR A 116 -0.53 12.36 -6.57
N GLY A 117 -0.18 11.29 -7.28
CA GLY A 117 0.97 10.42 -6.99
C GLY A 117 0.65 9.14 -6.23
N GLY A 118 -0.64 8.84 -6.01
CA GLY A 118 -1.10 7.57 -5.43
C GLY A 118 -1.03 6.41 -6.42
N GLY A 119 -0.77 5.22 -5.92
CA GLY A 119 -0.87 3.95 -6.65
C GLY A 119 -2.19 3.25 -6.39
N THR A 120 -2.75 2.59 -7.40
CA THR A 120 -4.12 2.06 -7.37
C THR A 120 -4.15 0.55 -7.51
N GLY A 121 -5.07 -0.10 -6.81
CA GLY A 121 -5.32 -1.53 -6.89
C GLY A 121 -6.77 -1.83 -7.21
N PHE A 122 -6.99 -2.93 -7.94
CA PHE A 122 -8.32 -3.33 -8.40
C PHE A 122 -8.48 -4.85 -8.32
N SER A 123 -9.64 -5.30 -7.86
CA SER A 123 -10.12 -6.65 -8.15
C SER A 123 -11.03 -6.58 -9.37
N PHE A 124 -10.66 -7.29 -10.43
CA PHE A 124 -11.50 -7.44 -11.63
C PHE A 124 -12.42 -8.66 -11.54
N SER A 125 -12.43 -9.34 -10.39
CA SER A 125 -13.12 -10.62 -10.18
C SER A 125 -14.64 -10.51 -10.20
N ARG A 126 -15.20 -9.30 -10.07
CA ARG A 126 -16.64 -9.06 -10.15
C ARG A 126 -17.14 -8.94 -11.59
N LEU A 127 -16.26 -8.60 -12.53
CA LEU A 127 -16.62 -8.45 -13.93
C LEU A 127 -17.05 -9.80 -14.50
N ARG A 128 -18.13 -9.82 -15.28
CA ARG A 128 -18.58 -11.03 -15.95
C ARG A 128 -17.53 -11.53 -16.97
N PRO A 129 -17.44 -12.85 -17.19
CA PRO A 129 -16.45 -13.42 -18.10
C PRO A 129 -16.75 -13.05 -19.56
N ARG A 130 -15.74 -13.21 -20.40
CA ARG A 130 -15.86 -13.03 -21.85
C ARG A 130 -16.96 -13.93 -22.42
N GLY A 131 -17.77 -13.37 -23.32
CA GLY A 131 -18.88 -14.09 -23.94
C GLY A 131 -20.17 -14.16 -23.11
N ASP A 132 -20.19 -13.62 -21.87
CA ASP A 132 -21.43 -13.54 -21.09
C ASP A 132 -22.42 -12.54 -21.71
N ILE A 133 -23.73 -12.80 -21.56
CA ILE A 133 -24.77 -12.01 -22.22
C ILE A 133 -24.91 -10.64 -21.53
N VAL A 134 -24.90 -9.57 -22.33
CA VAL A 134 -25.21 -8.21 -21.89
C VAL A 134 -26.68 -7.91 -22.14
N SER A 135 -27.50 -8.07 -21.10
CA SER A 135 -28.97 -7.96 -21.20
C SER A 135 -29.49 -6.64 -21.76
N SER A 136 -28.74 -5.53 -21.60
CA SER A 136 -29.13 -4.21 -22.10
C SER A 136 -28.92 -4.02 -23.61
N THR A 137 -27.94 -4.70 -24.21
CA THR A 137 -27.59 -4.55 -25.63
C THR A 137 -27.85 -5.80 -26.46
N GLY A 138 -28.06 -6.96 -25.83
CA GLY A 138 -28.14 -8.27 -26.47
C GLY A 138 -26.80 -8.79 -27.00
N GLY A 139 -25.69 -8.08 -26.74
CA GLY A 139 -24.34 -8.47 -27.16
C GLY A 139 -23.60 -9.35 -26.14
N GLU A 140 -22.34 -9.64 -26.45
CA GLU A 140 -21.43 -10.42 -25.60
C GLU A 140 -20.46 -9.51 -24.83
N ALA A 141 -20.11 -9.90 -23.61
CA ALA A 141 -19.15 -9.20 -22.77
C ALA A 141 -17.70 -9.44 -23.24
N SER A 142 -16.86 -8.41 -23.12
CA SER A 142 -15.45 -8.48 -23.49
C SER A 142 -14.55 -9.20 -22.45
N GLY A 143 -15.04 -9.37 -21.22
CA GLY A 143 -14.28 -9.96 -20.10
C GLY A 143 -13.30 -8.99 -19.41
N PRO A 144 -12.85 -9.32 -18.18
CA PRO A 144 -11.99 -8.47 -17.35
C PRO A 144 -10.66 -8.08 -18.02
N VAL A 145 -9.97 -9.01 -18.68
CA VAL A 145 -8.66 -8.75 -19.32
C VAL A 145 -8.78 -7.68 -20.41
N SER A 146 -9.92 -7.63 -21.13
CA SER A 146 -10.17 -6.59 -22.12
C SER A 146 -10.34 -5.22 -21.48
N PHE A 147 -11.07 -5.11 -20.37
CA PHE A 147 -11.26 -3.84 -19.67
C PHE A 147 -9.97 -3.35 -19.01
N MET A 148 -9.14 -4.25 -18.48
CA MET A 148 -7.82 -3.91 -17.93
C MET A 148 -6.94 -3.14 -18.93
N LYS A 149 -7.04 -3.42 -20.23
CA LYS A 149 -6.31 -2.68 -21.27
C LYS A 149 -6.73 -1.20 -21.35
N ILE A 150 -7.97 -0.87 -20.98
CA ILE A 150 -8.45 0.52 -20.90
C ILE A 150 -7.78 1.23 -19.73
N PHE A 151 -7.70 0.58 -18.56
CA PHE A 151 -7.00 1.11 -17.39
C PHE A 151 -5.50 1.33 -17.68
N ASP A 152 -4.86 0.36 -18.33
CA ASP A 152 -3.45 0.42 -18.71
C ASP A 152 -3.16 1.61 -19.65
N CYS A 153 -3.99 1.77 -20.69
CA CYS A 153 -3.89 2.89 -21.62
C CYS A 153 -4.12 4.24 -20.92
N ALA A 154 -5.11 4.33 -20.02
CA ALA A 154 -5.34 5.53 -19.24
C ALA A 154 -4.12 5.89 -18.38
N THR A 155 -3.54 4.91 -17.67
CA THR A 155 -2.36 5.14 -16.83
C THR A 155 -1.13 5.59 -17.62
N GLU A 156 -0.89 5.06 -18.82
CA GLU A 156 0.23 5.51 -19.67
C GLU A 156 0.16 7.02 -19.99
N ASN A 157 -1.06 7.54 -20.13
CA ASN A 157 -1.33 8.94 -20.47
C ASN A 157 -1.38 9.87 -19.24
N ILE A 158 -1.35 9.33 -18.02
CA ILE A 158 -1.45 10.09 -16.77
C ILE A 158 -0.08 10.10 -16.09
N LYS A 159 0.63 11.21 -16.23
CA LYS A 159 1.94 11.43 -15.59
C LYS A 159 1.82 12.56 -14.57
N GLN A 160 2.18 12.30 -13.32
CA GLN A 160 2.13 13.27 -12.22
C GLN A 160 3.15 14.41 -12.45
N GLY A 161 2.80 15.42 -13.27
CA GLY A 161 3.66 16.58 -13.55
C GLY A 161 5.09 16.23 -13.96
N GLY A 162 5.30 15.07 -14.60
CA GLY A 162 6.62 14.53 -14.97
C GLY A 162 7.44 13.86 -13.84
N LYS A 163 6.95 13.78 -12.60
CA LYS A 163 7.70 13.25 -11.44
C LYS A 163 7.56 11.74 -11.22
N ARG A 164 6.36 11.17 -11.43
CA ARG A 164 6.05 9.75 -11.22
C ARG A 164 5.07 9.24 -12.29
N ARG A 165 5.28 8.01 -12.77
CA ARG A 165 4.30 7.28 -13.60
C ARG A 165 3.27 6.63 -12.67
N GLY A 166 2.02 6.50 -13.12
CA GLY A 166 1.02 5.72 -12.39
C GLY A 166 1.43 4.25 -12.32
N ALA A 167 0.87 3.54 -11.35
CA ALA A 167 1.10 2.11 -11.16
C ALA A 167 -0.20 1.46 -10.68
N ASN A 168 -0.49 0.28 -11.22
CA ASN A 168 -1.70 -0.47 -10.89
C ASN A 168 -1.37 -1.87 -10.34
N MET A 169 -2.20 -2.34 -9.42
CA MET A 169 -2.36 -3.78 -9.12
C MET A 169 -3.66 -4.27 -9.76
N GLY A 170 -3.58 -5.39 -10.46
CA GLY A 170 -4.73 -6.11 -11.01
C GLY A 170 -4.83 -7.49 -10.37
N VAL A 171 -5.97 -7.77 -9.74
CA VAL A 171 -6.25 -9.07 -9.13
C VAL A 171 -7.41 -9.73 -9.84
N LEU A 172 -7.25 -11.01 -10.17
CA LEU A 172 -8.34 -11.88 -10.61
C LEU A 172 -8.34 -13.15 -9.75
N ARG A 173 -9.50 -13.51 -9.20
CA ARG A 173 -9.65 -14.74 -8.42
C ARG A 173 -9.38 -15.98 -9.28
N VAL A 174 -8.75 -16.97 -8.68
CA VAL A 174 -8.37 -18.22 -9.36
C VAL A 174 -9.57 -19.02 -9.90
N ASP A 175 -10.74 -18.84 -9.30
CA ASP A 175 -12.02 -19.46 -9.70
C ASP A 175 -12.81 -18.64 -10.73
N HIS A 176 -12.26 -17.54 -11.24
CA HIS A 176 -12.88 -16.78 -12.32
C HIS A 176 -12.76 -17.54 -13.66
N PRO A 177 -13.80 -17.59 -14.53
CA PRO A 177 -13.75 -18.36 -15.77
C PRO A 177 -12.62 -17.94 -16.74
N ASP A 178 -12.26 -16.66 -16.74
CA ASP A 178 -11.19 -16.09 -17.59
C ASP A 178 -9.80 -16.16 -16.93
N ILE A 179 -9.58 -17.03 -15.94
CA ILE A 179 -8.31 -17.06 -15.20
C ILE A 179 -7.10 -17.39 -16.07
N LEU A 180 -7.24 -18.27 -17.06
CA LEU A 180 -6.13 -18.65 -17.94
C LEU A 180 -5.71 -17.49 -18.85
N ASP A 181 -6.68 -16.73 -19.38
CA ASP A 181 -6.41 -15.52 -20.17
C ASP A 181 -5.69 -14.46 -19.32
N PHE A 182 -6.06 -14.33 -18.04
CA PHE A 182 -5.42 -13.41 -17.11
C PHE A 182 -3.97 -13.82 -16.79
N ILE A 183 -3.72 -15.11 -16.53
CA ILE A 183 -2.37 -15.64 -16.27
C ILE A 183 -1.43 -15.34 -17.44
N GLN A 184 -1.94 -15.49 -18.67
CA GLN A 184 -1.16 -15.33 -19.89
C GLN A 184 -1.07 -13.86 -20.37
N ALA A 185 -1.76 -12.92 -19.71
CA ALA A 185 -1.98 -11.57 -20.23
C ALA A 185 -0.69 -10.76 -20.46
N LYS A 186 0.37 -11.05 -19.71
CA LYS A 186 1.69 -10.38 -19.82
C LYS A 186 2.76 -11.18 -20.55
N LEU A 187 2.45 -12.41 -21.01
CA LEU A 187 3.38 -13.17 -21.85
C LEU A 187 3.70 -12.45 -23.17
N ASN A 188 2.77 -11.63 -23.65
CA ASN A 188 3.07 -10.63 -24.65
C ASN A 188 3.57 -9.35 -23.95
N GLU A 189 4.88 -9.09 -24.05
CA GLU A 189 5.63 -8.03 -23.32
C GLU A 189 5.11 -6.58 -23.56
N THR A 190 4.16 -6.40 -24.49
CA THR A 190 3.62 -5.07 -24.85
C THR A 190 2.29 -4.74 -24.18
N THR A 191 1.67 -5.68 -23.47
CA THR A 191 0.34 -5.50 -22.86
C THR A 191 0.43 -5.35 -21.34
N LEU A 192 -0.41 -4.47 -20.76
CA LEU A 192 -0.56 -4.30 -19.31
C LEU A 192 0.76 -3.88 -18.61
N GLN A 193 1.55 -3.02 -19.25
CA GLN A 193 2.85 -2.58 -18.73
C GLN A 193 2.74 -1.75 -17.45
N ASN A 194 1.59 -1.10 -17.22
CA ASN A 194 1.33 -0.30 -16.04
C ASN A 194 0.66 -1.10 -14.91
N PHE A 195 0.57 -2.43 -15.05
CA PHE A 195 0.01 -3.34 -14.06
C PHE A 195 1.05 -4.34 -13.53
N ASN A 196 1.06 -4.49 -12.21
CA ASN A 196 1.43 -5.75 -11.58
C ASN A 196 0.18 -6.63 -11.52
N LEU A 197 0.32 -7.92 -11.80
CA LEU A 197 -0.78 -8.88 -11.78
C LEU A 197 -0.60 -9.87 -10.64
N SER A 198 -1.68 -10.23 -9.97
CA SER A 198 -1.68 -11.31 -8.99
C SER A 198 -2.94 -12.14 -9.09
N VAL A 199 -2.76 -13.46 -9.05
CA VAL A 199 -3.88 -14.39 -8.94
C VAL A 199 -4.35 -14.42 -7.49
N GLY A 200 -5.62 -14.07 -7.28
CA GLY A 200 -6.29 -14.19 -6.00
C GLY A 200 -6.56 -15.66 -5.68
N VAL A 201 -5.65 -16.31 -4.97
CA VAL A 201 -5.73 -17.73 -4.63
C VAL A 201 -6.48 -17.95 -3.31
N THR A 202 -7.20 -19.08 -3.25
CA THR A 202 -7.94 -19.55 -2.08
C THR A 202 -7.26 -20.78 -1.47
N ASP A 203 -7.51 -21.04 -0.20
CA ASP A 203 -7.04 -22.25 0.48
C ASP A 203 -7.58 -23.50 -0.22
N ALA A 204 -8.82 -23.45 -0.72
CA ALA A 204 -9.45 -24.53 -1.48
C ALA A 204 -8.68 -24.85 -2.78
N PHE A 205 -8.24 -23.83 -3.52
CA PHE A 205 -7.40 -24.02 -4.70
C PHE A 205 -6.04 -24.61 -4.32
N MET A 206 -5.37 -24.07 -3.30
CA MET A 206 -4.06 -24.58 -2.86
C MET A 206 -4.14 -26.03 -2.35
N GLU A 207 -5.24 -26.43 -1.70
CA GLU A 207 -5.50 -27.83 -1.36
C GLU A 207 -5.69 -28.69 -2.61
N ALA A 208 -6.45 -28.21 -3.60
CA ALA A 208 -6.66 -28.92 -4.86
C ALA A 208 -5.34 -29.11 -5.64
N VAL A 209 -4.43 -28.13 -5.62
CA VAL A 209 -3.06 -28.28 -6.18
C VAL A 209 -2.32 -29.42 -5.49
N ARG A 210 -2.28 -29.41 -4.15
CA ARG A 210 -1.57 -30.42 -3.34
C ARG A 210 -2.12 -31.83 -3.51
N ARG A 211 -3.44 -31.97 -3.71
CA ARG A 211 -4.10 -33.27 -3.90
C ARG A 211 -4.21 -33.71 -5.36
N ASP A 212 -3.75 -32.89 -6.29
CA ASP A 212 -3.96 -33.08 -7.71
C ASP A 212 -5.46 -33.30 -8.00
N GLN A 213 -6.26 -32.26 -7.81
CA GLN A 213 -7.72 -32.29 -7.98
C GLN A 213 -8.20 -31.19 -8.92
N ASP A 214 -9.42 -31.37 -9.41
CA ASP A 214 -10.12 -30.38 -10.20
C ASP A 214 -10.86 -29.41 -9.28
N TYR A 215 -10.86 -28.13 -9.64
CA TYR A 215 -11.59 -27.09 -8.92
C TYR A 215 -12.59 -26.41 -9.86
N ARG A 216 -13.61 -25.77 -9.28
CA ARG A 216 -14.73 -25.17 -10.02
C ARG A 216 -14.38 -23.75 -10.45
N LEU A 217 -14.78 -23.40 -11.67
CA LEU A 217 -14.85 -22.04 -12.16
C LEU A 217 -16.26 -21.51 -11.94
N LEU A 218 -16.38 -20.35 -11.32
CA LEU A 218 -17.64 -19.79 -10.84
C LEU A 218 -17.94 -18.49 -11.55
N HIS A 219 -19.17 -18.36 -12.07
CA HIS A 219 -19.63 -17.10 -12.63
C HIS A 219 -19.82 -16.07 -11.52
N PRO A 220 -19.15 -14.91 -11.55
CA PRO A 220 -19.09 -14.00 -10.41
C PRO A 220 -20.43 -13.40 -10.01
N ARG A 221 -21.38 -13.28 -10.95
CA ARG A 221 -22.72 -12.73 -10.67
C ARG A 221 -23.73 -13.76 -10.20
N THR A 222 -23.62 -15.00 -10.67
CA THR A 222 -24.68 -16.02 -10.48
C THR A 222 -24.24 -17.13 -9.55
N GLY A 223 -22.94 -17.25 -9.25
CA GLY A 223 -22.35 -18.35 -8.50
C GLY A 223 -22.42 -19.70 -9.24
N GLN A 224 -22.95 -19.73 -10.47
CA GLN A 224 -23.09 -20.95 -11.25
C GLN A 224 -21.73 -21.44 -11.72
N GLU A 225 -21.55 -22.76 -11.68
CA GLU A 225 -20.37 -23.41 -12.21
C GLU A 225 -20.35 -23.26 -13.75
N ARG A 226 -19.26 -22.70 -14.27
CA ARG A 226 -19.03 -22.53 -15.72
C ARG A 226 -18.06 -23.56 -16.30
N GLY A 227 -17.45 -24.36 -15.45
CA GLY A 227 -16.50 -25.40 -15.82
C GLY A 227 -15.63 -25.81 -14.65
N ARG A 228 -14.70 -26.75 -14.90
CA ARG A 228 -13.69 -27.18 -13.94
C ARG A 228 -12.34 -27.22 -14.62
N LEU A 229 -11.29 -26.90 -13.87
CA LEU A 229 -9.90 -27.00 -14.33
C LEU A 229 -9.09 -27.87 -13.38
N ARG A 230 -8.06 -28.53 -13.91
CA ARG A 230 -7.08 -29.25 -13.11
C ARG A 230 -6.20 -28.24 -12.35
N ALA A 231 -6.23 -28.27 -11.02
CA ALA A 231 -5.55 -27.24 -10.21
C ALA A 231 -4.03 -27.19 -10.47
N GLN A 232 -3.37 -28.35 -10.63
CA GLN A 232 -1.93 -28.38 -10.97
C GLN A 232 -1.61 -27.75 -12.33
N GLN A 233 -2.47 -27.91 -13.33
CA GLN A 233 -2.24 -27.30 -14.65
C GLN A 233 -2.34 -25.77 -14.57
N VAL A 234 -3.32 -25.25 -13.82
CA VAL A 234 -3.45 -23.81 -13.60
C VAL A 234 -2.26 -23.27 -12.79
N PHE A 235 -1.85 -23.99 -11.74
CA PHE A 235 -0.68 -23.60 -10.94
C PHE A 235 0.61 -23.63 -11.76
N GLN A 236 0.80 -24.64 -12.62
CA GLN A 236 1.95 -24.69 -13.52
C GLN A 236 1.93 -23.51 -14.51
N ALA A 237 0.77 -23.16 -15.07
CA ALA A 237 0.65 -21.98 -15.94
C ALA A 237 1.03 -20.68 -15.21
N ILE A 238 0.70 -20.54 -13.92
CA ILE A 238 1.14 -19.40 -13.09
C ILE A 238 2.67 -19.41 -12.95
N VAL A 239 3.25 -20.56 -12.61
CA VAL A 239 4.71 -20.71 -12.43
C VAL A 239 5.44 -20.39 -13.72
N ASP A 240 4.98 -20.91 -14.86
CA ASP A 240 5.60 -20.70 -16.17
C ASP A 240 5.54 -19.22 -16.56
N ALA A 241 4.38 -18.56 -16.40
CA ALA A 241 4.24 -17.13 -16.69
C ALA A 241 5.13 -16.26 -15.78
N ALA A 242 5.16 -16.56 -14.48
CA ALA A 242 5.99 -15.86 -13.51
C ALA A 242 7.49 -16.07 -13.79
N TRP A 243 7.89 -17.26 -14.26
CA TRP A 243 9.26 -17.53 -14.68
C TRP A 243 9.65 -16.71 -15.92
N HIS A 244 8.74 -16.57 -16.89
CA HIS A 244 8.99 -15.80 -18.10
C HIS A 244 9.01 -14.28 -17.89
N THR A 245 8.16 -13.75 -17.02
CA THR A 245 7.87 -12.30 -16.98
C THR A 245 7.96 -11.66 -15.60
N GLY A 246 8.03 -12.47 -14.54
CA GLY A 246 7.86 -12.02 -13.16
C GLY A 246 6.39 -11.91 -12.71
N ASP A 247 5.43 -12.10 -13.61
CA ASP A 247 3.98 -12.03 -13.36
C ASP A 247 3.24 -13.28 -13.86
N PRO A 248 2.09 -13.65 -13.26
CA PRO A 248 1.47 -13.00 -12.11
C PRO A 248 2.04 -13.51 -10.78
N GLY A 249 1.98 -12.66 -9.75
CA GLY A 249 2.17 -13.04 -8.36
C GLY A 249 0.99 -13.83 -7.79
N LEU A 250 1.07 -14.19 -6.51
CA LEU A 250 -0.01 -14.84 -5.76
C LEU A 250 -0.51 -13.92 -4.64
N LEU A 251 -1.82 -13.75 -4.56
CA LEU A 251 -2.47 -13.05 -3.46
C LEU A 251 -3.37 -14.01 -2.68
N PHE A 252 -3.00 -14.34 -1.44
CA PHE A 252 -3.71 -15.31 -0.60
C PHE A 252 -4.94 -14.68 0.06
N LEU A 253 -6.06 -14.63 -0.67
CA LEU A 253 -7.28 -13.92 -0.27
C LEU A 253 -7.87 -14.43 1.05
N ASP A 254 -7.84 -15.74 1.28
CA ASP A 254 -8.41 -16.33 2.51
C ASP A 254 -7.57 -15.98 3.74
N THR A 255 -6.24 -15.97 3.62
CA THR A 255 -5.34 -15.50 4.68
C THR A 255 -5.54 -14.02 4.97
N ILE A 256 -5.65 -13.19 3.95
CA ILE A 256 -5.90 -11.75 4.09
C ILE A 256 -7.23 -11.51 4.82
N ASN A 257 -8.30 -12.18 4.40
CA ASN A 257 -9.62 -11.95 4.98
C ASN A 257 -9.77 -12.54 6.39
N ARG A 258 -9.06 -13.62 6.72
CA ARG A 258 -8.94 -14.08 8.12
C ARG A 258 -8.31 -13.02 9.03
N ALA A 259 -7.37 -12.23 8.49
CA ALA A 259 -6.69 -11.17 9.22
C ALA A 259 -7.35 -9.79 9.03
N ASN A 260 -8.50 -9.71 8.34
CA ASN A 260 -9.19 -8.44 8.12
C ASN A 260 -9.70 -7.90 9.47
N PRO A 261 -9.26 -6.71 9.91
CA PRO A 261 -9.68 -6.14 11.18
C PRO A 261 -11.13 -5.62 11.16
N THR A 262 -11.70 -5.35 9.98
CA THR A 262 -13.05 -4.78 9.83
C THR A 262 -13.88 -5.62 8.84
N PRO A 263 -14.11 -6.92 9.11
CA PRO A 263 -14.78 -7.82 8.18
C PRO A 263 -16.24 -7.44 7.93
N HIS A 264 -16.87 -6.72 8.85
CA HIS A 264 -18.24 -6.22 8.71
C HIS A 264 -18.40 -5.15 7.61
N LEU A 265 -17.31 -4.51 7.17
CA LEU A 265 -17.32 -3.54 6.08
C LEU A 265 -17.21 -4.19 4.69
N GLY A 266 -16.84 -5.47 4.64
CA GLY A 266 -16.71 -6.23 3.40
C GLY A 266 -15.39 -7.00 3.30
N PRO A 267 -15.24 -7.81 2.24
CA PRO A 267 -14.01 -8.54 1.98
C PRO A 267 -12.93 -7.63 1.39
N ILE A 268 -11.68 -7.95 1.68
CA ILE A 268 -10.51 -7.40 1.00
C ILE A 268 -10.23 -8.26 -0.23
N GLU A 269 -10.37 -7.67 -1.42
CA GLU A 269 -10.29 -8.39 -2.70
C GLU A 269 -9.03 -8.04 -3.51
N ALA A 270 -8.29 -7.00 -3.11
CA ALA A 270 -7.09 -6.53 -3.79
C ALA A 270 -6.11 -5.85 -2.82
N THR A 271 -4.94 -5.53 -3.34
CA THR A 271 -3.91 -4.72 -2.68
C THR A 271 -3.60 -3.51 -3.53
N ASN A 272 -2.84 -2.57 -2.97
CA ASN A 272 -2.15 -1.54 -3.75
C ASN A 272 -1.09 -2.16 -4.71
N PRO A 273 -0.44 -1.38 -5.60
CA PRO A 273 0.47 -1.87 -6.64
C PRO A 273 1.56 -2.85 -6.19
N CYS A 274 2.14 -2.68 -5.00
CA CYS A 274 3.27 -3.49 -4.56
C CYS A 274 2.88 -4.65 -3.62
N GLY A 275 1.58 -4.87 -3.35
CA GLY A 275 1.09 -6.02 -2.59
C GLY A 275 1.14 -5.88 -1.07
N GLU A 276 1.76 -4.84 -0.54
CA GLU A 276 2.09 -4.71 0.89
C GLU A 276 0.89 -4.30 1.76
N ILE A 277 -0.10 -3.61 1.21
CA ILE A 277 -1.33 -3.26 1.92
C ILE A 277 -2.57 -3.86 1.24
N PRO A 278 -3.16 -4.91 1.84
CA PRO A 278 -4.53 -5.32 1.54
C PRO A 278 -5.53 -4.26 2.03
N LEU A 279 -6.38 -3.79 1.11
CA LEU A 279 -7.28 -2.65 1.35
C LEU A 279 -8.72 -3.00 0.94
N LEU A 280 -9.67 -2.49 1.71
CA LEU A 280 -11.09 -2.51 1.35
C LEU A 280 -11.36 -1.58 0.15
N ALA A 281 -12.52 -1.74 -0.47
CA ALA A 281 -12.98 -0.82 -1.51
C ALA A 281 -13.00 0.63 -0.97
N TYR A 282 -12.43 1.55 -1.76
CA TYR A 282 -12.23 2.97 -1.43
C TYR A 282 -11.26 3.25 -0.27
N GLU A 283 -10.64 2.24 0.33
CA GLU A 283 -9.69 2.47 1.41
C GLU A 283 -8.35 2.97 0.87
N SER A 284 -7.71 3.88 1.60
CA SER A 284 -6.34 4.31 1.35
C SER A 284 -5.44 4.10 2.57
N CYS A 285 -4.13 4.08 2.34
CA CYS A 285 -3.15 3.98 3.41
C CYS A 285 -1.93 4.86 3.13
N ASN A 286 -1.52 5.61 4.14
CA ASN A 286 -0.23 6.29 4.19
C ASN A 286 0.80 5.40 4.88
N LEU A 287 2.00 5.39 4.33
CA LEU A 287 3.11 4.55 4.79
C LEU A 287 4.25 5.39 5.36
N GLY A 288 5.08 4.76 6.17
CA GLY A 288 6.36 5.29 6.59
C GLY A 288 7.30 4.17 7.02
N SER A 289 8.61 4.42 7.02
CA SER A 289 9.60 3.40 7.28
C SER A 289 10.66 3.87 8.26
N ILE A 290 10.92 3.05 9.28
CA ILE A 290 12.00 3.24 10.25
C ILE A 290 13.31 2.71 9.67
N ASN A 291 14.39 3.48 9.76
CA ASN A 291 15.71 3.04 9.33
C ASN A 291 16.38 2.18 10.41
N LEU A 292 16.33 0.86 10.24
CA LEU A 292 16.90 -0.10 11.18
C LEU A 292 18.43 0.05 11.33
N ALA A 293 19.15 0.49 10.30
CA ALA A 293 20.60 0.72 10.40
C ALA A 293 20.95 1.86 11.38
N HIS A 294 20.00 2.75 11.69
CA HIS A 294 20.13 3.83 12.67
C HIS A 294 19.68 3.43 14.09
N MET A 295 19.15 2.21 14.26
CA MET A 295 18.68 1.65 15.54
C MET A 295 19.74 0.75 16.17
N LEU A 296 21.01 1.12 15.99
CA LEU A 296 22.17 0.38 16.47
C LEU A 296 23.02 1.30 17.36
N ARG A 297 23.66 0.72 18.37
CA ARG A 297 24.61 1.40 19.25
C ARG A 297 25.81 0.50 19.54
N VAL A 298 26.93 1.10 19.96
CA VAL A 298 28.10 0.34 20.41
C VAL A 298 28.03 0.18 21.93
N GLN A 299 28.07 -1.06 22.40
CA GLN A 299 28.11 -1.42 23.81
C GLN A 299 29.27 -2.39 24.04
N ASN A 300 30.21 -2.03 24.93
CA ASN A 300 31.42 -2.83 25.21
C ASN A 300 32.23 -3.21 23.95
N GLY A 301 32.31 -2.30 22.97
CA GLY A 301 33.03 -2.54 21.72
C GLY A 301 32.28 -3.40 20.69
N GLN A 302 31.05 -3.83 20.98
CA GLN A 302 30.20 -4.60 20.06
C GLN A 302 29.02 -3.76 19.57
N THR A 303 28.66 -3.92 18.29
CA THR A 303 27.44 -3.31 17.74
C THR A 303 26.24 -4.13 18.21
N VAL A 304 25.28 -3.48 18.85
CA VAL A 304 24.04 -4.08 19.35
C VAL A 304 22.84 -3.23 18.93
N ILE A 305 21.64 -3.82 18.95
CA ILE A 305 20.41 -3.10 18.67
C ILE A 305 20.06 -2.17 19.84
N ASP A 306 19.77 -0.92 19.53
CA ASP A 306 19.23 0.06 20.47
C ASP A 306 17.71 -0.07 20.54
N TRP A 307 17.26 -0.98 21.40
CA TRP A 307 15.83 -1.26 21.59
C TRP A 307 15.04 -0.06 22.12
N GLU A 308 15.66 0.76 22.96
CA GLU A 308 15.03 1.96 23.54
C GLU A 308 14.76 2.99 22.44
N LYS A 309 15.78 3.28 21.62
CA LYS A 309 15.63 4.15 20.46
C LYS A 309 14.57 3.61 19.50
N LEU A 310 14.61 2.32 19.17
CA LEU A 310 13.63 1.69 18.27
C LEU A 310 12.20 1.88 18.78
N CYS A 311 11.92 1.57 20.06
CA CYS A 311 10.59 1.71 20.63
C CYS A 311 10.12 3.18 20.62
N SER A 312 10.98 4.12 21.00
CA SER A 312 10.66 5.55 20.95
C SER A 312 10.36 6.01 19.51
N THR A 313 11.14 5.57 18.52
CA THR A 313 10.90 5.91 17.11
C THR A 313 9.59 5.32 16.60
N VAL A 314 9.23 4.09 17.01
CA VAL A 314 7.94 3.47 16.66
C VAL A 314 6.77 4.31 17.16
N GLN A 315 6.77 4.72 18.43
CA GLN A 315 5.69 5.53 19.01
C GLN A 315 5.51 6.86 18.25
N GLN A 316 6.61 7.57 18.00
CA GLN A 316 6.58 8.85 17.28
C GLN A 316 6.13 8.67 15.82
N ALA A 317 6.56 7.58 15.16
CA ALA A 317 6.17 7.27 13.79
C ALA A 317 4.67 6.94 13.67
N VAL A 318 4.10 6.17 14.62
CA VAL A 318 2.65 5.88 14.65
C VAL A 318 1.85 7.18 14.73
N ARG A 319 2.21 8.09 15.64
CA ARG A 319 1.52 9.39 15.75
C ARG A 319 1.71 10.26 14.50
N CYS A 320 2.91 10.27 13.91
CA CYS A 320 3.15 10.94 12.63
C CYS A 320 2.21 10.42 11.53
N LEU A 321 2.05 9.10 11.44
CA LEU A 321 1.20 8.47 10.43
C LEU A 321 -0.29 8.71 10.70
N ASP A 322 -0.74 8.72 11.95
CA ASP A 322 -2.12 9.08 12.30
C ASP A 322 -2.40 10.57 12.01
N ASN A 323 -1.47 11.48 12.32
CA ASN A 323 -1.59 12.90 11.97
C ASN A 323 -1.69 13.12 10.46
N ILE A 324 -0.97 12.33 9.65
CA ILE A 324 -1.07 12.40 8.19
C ILE A 324 -2.51 12.18 7.72
N ILE A 325 -3.29 11.29 8.36
CA ILE A 325 -4.70 11.04 8.01
C ILE A 325 -5.53 12.31 8.18
N GLU A 326 -5.24 13.10 9.21
CA GLU A 326 -5.99 14.31 9.55
C GLU A 326 -5.77 15.45 8.57
N VAL A 327 -4.53 15.66 8.15
CA VAL A 327 -4.15 16.76 7.25
C VAL A 327 -4.17 16.37 5.77
N ASN A 328 -4.53 15.13 5.47
CA ASN A 328 -4.64 14.62 4.11
C ASN A 328 -5.77 15.31 3.34
N ARG A 329 -5.56 15.53 2.04
CA ARG A 329 -6.62 15.91 1.09
C ARG A 329 -6.90 14.74 0.17
N TYR A 330 -8.07 14.14 0.36
CA TYR A 330 -8.48 12.98 -0.42
C TYR A 330 -9.03 13.38 -1.80
N PRO A 331 -8.79 12.60 -2.86
CA PRO A 331 -9.26 12.92 -4.20
C PRO A 331 -10.79 12.99 -4.35
N PHE A 332 -11.53 12.23 -3.54
CA PHE A 332 -13.00 12.22 -3.52
C PHE A 332 -13.55 11.67 -2.18
N PRO A 333 -14.82 11.99 -1.83
CA PRO A 333 -15.38 11.77 -0.49
C PRO A 333 -15.42 10.31 -0.02
N GLU A 334 -15.60 9.35 -0.92
CA GLU A 334 -15.70 7.93 -0.59
C GLU A 334 -14.39 7.41 0.02
N ILE A 335 -13.25 7.85 -0.53
CA ILE A 335 -11.93 7.53 0.03
C ILE A 335 -11.75 8.19 1.38
N GLU A 336 -12.14 9.45 1.51
CA GLU A 336 -12.03 10.17 2.77
C GLU A 336 -12.81 9.47 3.88
N GLN A 337 -14.06 9.13 3.61
CA GLN A 337 -14.93 8.47 4.56
C GLN A 337 -14.36 7.11 4.98
N MET A 338 -13.93 6.28 4.02
CA MET A 338 -13.38 4.95 4.32
C MET A 338 -12.06 5.05 5.09
N THR A 339 -11.16 5.94 4.65
CA THR A 339 -9.83 6.11 5.28
C THR A 339 -9.95 6.70 6.68
N ARG A 340 -10.75 7.76 6.88
CA ARG A 340 -10.99 8.32 8.21
C ARG A 340 -11.77 7.37 9.12
N GLY A 341 -12.62 6.52 8.53
CA GLY A 341 -13.38 5.50 9.25
C GLY A 341 -12.52 4.39 9.83
N ASN A 342 -11.54 3.88 9.08
CA ASN A 342 -10.66 2.78 9.52
C ASN A 342 -9.32 3.25 10.11
N ARG A 343 -8.87 4.45 9.75
CA ARG A 343 -7.59 5.07 10.13
C ARG A 343 -6.36 4.18 9.89
N LYS A 344 -6.35 3.42 8.79
CA LYS A 344 -5.29 2.44 8.50
C LYS A 344 -3.96 3.12 8.16
N ILE A 345 -2.92 2.80 8.93
CA ILE A 345 -1.54 3.23 8.70
C ILE A 345 -0.63 2.05 8.33
N GLY A 346 0.42 2.31 7.56
CA GLY A 346 1.43 1.32 7.21
C GLY A 346 2.82 1.69 7.72
N LEU A 347 3.10 1.37 8.98
CA LEU A 347 4.44 1.49 9.54
C LEU A 347 5.28 0.27 9.13
N GLY A 348 6.37 0.51 8.41
CA GLY A 348 7.33 -0.49 7.98
C GLY A 348 8.76 -0.17 8.40
N VAL A 349 9.70 -0.88 7.78
CA VAL A 349 11.14 -0.74 8.04
C VAL A 349 11.93 -0.66 6.75
N MET A 350 13.07 0.00 6.81
CA MET A 350 14.12 0.01 5.80
C MET A 350 15.48 -0.25 6.45
N GLY A 351 16.52 -0.53 5.65
CA GLY A 351 17.87 -0.73 6.18
C GLY A 351 18.08 -2.05 6.93
N PHE A 352 17.18 -3.03 6.81
CA PHE A 352 17.34 -4.34 7.47
C PHE A 352 18.62 -5.07 7.04
N ALA A 353 18.91 -5.12 5.73
CA ALA A 353 20.13 -5.75 5.22
C ALA A 353 21.40 -5.04 5.75
N GLU A 354 21.39 -3.71 5.81
CA GLU A 354 22.50 -2.95 6.37
C GLU A 354 22.66 -3.18 7.88
N MET A 355 21.55 -3.29 8.63
CA MET A 355 21.57 -3.68 10.03
C MET A 355 22.23 -5.04 10.22
N LEU A 356 21.85 -6.04 9.41
CA LEU A 356 22.45 -7.38 9.46
C LEU A 356 23.96 -7.36 9.19
N ILE A 357 24.40 -6.62 8.17
CA ILE A 357 25.84 -6.43 7.86
C ILE A 357 26.58 -5.86 9.07
N ARG A 358 26.03 -4.82 9.72
CA ARG A 358 26.65 -4.17 10.89
C ARG A 358 26.66 -5.05 12.14
N LEU A 359 25.74 -6.01 12.23
CA LEU A 359 25.69 -7.02 13.28
C LEU A 359 26.54 -8.27 12.96
N GLY A 360 27.05 -8.39 11.73
CA GLY A 360 27.80 -9.56 11.28
C GLY A 360 26.94 -10.81 11.00
N ILE A 361 25.66 -10.62 10.67
CA ILE A 361 24.69 -11.70 10.44
C ILE A 361 24.42 -11.84 8.93
N SER A 362 24.51 -13.05 8.41
CA SER A 362 24.17 -13.35 7.01
C SER A 362 22.65 -13.30 6.77
N TYR A 363 22.21 -12.72 5.65
CA TYR A 363 20.79 -12.59 5.34
C TYR A 363 20.10 -13.96 5.17
N ASP A 364 20.77 -14.92 4.55
CA ASP A 364 20.32 -16.28 4.29
C ASP A 364 20.58 -17.24 5.47
N SER A 365 20.32 -16.78 6.69
CA SER A 365 20.55 -17.57 7.91
C SER A 365 19.31 -17.64 8.82
N ASP A 366 19.20 -18.73 9.58
CA ASP A 366 18.18 -18.89 10.62
C ASP A 366 18.29 -17.81 11.70
N GLU A 367 19.50 -17.29 11.93
CA GLU A 367 19.75 -16.17 12.84
C GLU A 367 19.07 -14.89 12.32
N ALA A 368 19.22 -14.56 11.04
CA ALA A 368 18.53 -13.42 10.44
C ALA A 368 17.00 -13.57 10.48
N VAL A 369 16.47 -14.78 10.24
CA VAL A 369 15.02 -15.06 10.34
C VAL A 369 14.53 -14.88 11.77
N THR A 370 15.26 -15.43 12.74
CA THR A 370 14.94 -15.29 14.18
C THR A 370 14.98 -13.82 14.61
N LEU A 371 16.00 -13.08 14.16
CA LEU A 371 16.12 -11.66 14.45
C LEU A 371 14.98 -10.85 13.81
N ALA A 372 14.63 -11.11 12.54
CA ALA A 372 13.51 -10.48 11.86
C ALA A 372 12.19 -10.70 12.63
N GLY A 373 11.94 -11.92 13.08
CA GLY A 373 10.78 -12.27 13.91
C GLY A 373 10.76 -11.50 15.23
N ARG A 374 11.90 -11.38 15.92
CA ARG A 374 12.03 -10.59 17.16
C ARG A 374 11.81 -9.10 16.91
N LEU A 375 12.44 -8.53 15.89
CA LEU A 375 12.33 -7.11 15.53
C LEU A 375 10.88 -6.76 15.22
N MET A 376 10.23 -7.50 14.32
CA MET A 376 8.86 -7.21 13.93
C MET A 376 7.85 -7.45 15.05
N ARG A 377 8.12 -8.40 15.96
CA ARG A 377 7.30 -8.55 17.18
C ARG A 377 7.36 -7.29 18.05
N VAL A 378 8.57 -6.80 18.36
CA VAL A 378 8.75 -5.60 19.19
C VAL A 378 8.12 -4.38 18.52
N ILE A 379 8.33 -4.19 17.21
CA ILE A 379 7.73 -3.08 16.46
C ILE A 379 6.20 -3.17 16.49
N ALA A 380 5.62 -4.35 16.26
CA ALA A 380 4.17 -4.53 16.25
C ALA A 380 3.54 -4.32 17.63
N GLU A 381 4.16 -4.83 18.70
CA GLU A 381 3.70 -4.62 20.08
C GLU A 381 3.76 -3.14 20.44
N GLU A 382 4.86 -2.45 20.11
CA GLU A 382 5.02 -1.04 20.44
C GLU A 382 4.12 -0.14 19.60
N ALA A 383 3.89 -0.47 18.33
CA ALA A 383 2.95 0.26 17.48
C ALA A 383 1.51 0.13 17.99
N LYS A 384 1.11 -1.05 18.50
CA LYS A 384 -0.20 -1.26 19.12
C LYS A 384 -0.35 -0.44 20.41
N LYS A 385 0.67 -0.40 21.27
CA LYS A 385 0.65 0.47 22.48
C LYS A 385 0.50 1.94 22.11
N ALA A 386 1.24 2.42 21.10
CA ALA A 386 1.12 3.79 20.61
C ALA A 386 -0.28 4.08 20.05
N SER A 387 -0.88 3.12 19.33
CA SER A 387 -2.25 3.23 18.85
C SER A 387 -3.29 3.23 19.98
N GLN A 388 -3.08 2.46 21.05
CA GLN A 388 -3.94 2.46 22.24
C GLN A 388 -3.88 3.82 22.96
N GLN A 389 -2.68 4.37 23.14
CA GLN A 389 -2.50 5.71 23.72
C GLN A 389 -3.19 6.79 22.86
N LEU A 390 -3.07 6.70 21.53
CA LEU A 390 -3.81 7.61 20.65
C LEU A 390 -5.33 7.45 20.78
N ALA A 391 -5.83 6.23 20.97
CA ALA A 391 -7.25 6.00 21.18
C ALA A 391 -7.74 6.58 22.52
N GLU A 392 -6.93 6.55 23.58
CA GLU A 392 -7.23 7.21 24.85
C GLU A 392 -7.24 8.75 24.69
N GLU A 393 -6.32 9.30 23.90
CA GLU A 393 -6.21 10.75 23.68
C GLU A 393 -7.26 11.31 22.68
N ARG A 394 -7.55 10.58 21.60
CA ARG A 394 -8.30 11.08 20.42
C ARG A 394 -9.60 10.32 20.16
N GLY A 395 -9.85 9.23 20.89
CA GLY A 395 -10.91 8.28 20.62
C GLY A 395 -10.48 7.16 19.66
N VAL A 396 -11.18 6.03 19.73
CA VAL A 396 -11.02 4.91 18.78
C VAL A 396 -11.43 5.32 17.36
N PHE A 397 -10.96 4.56 16.36
CA PHE A 397 -11.37 4.80 14.98
C PHE A 397 -12.89 4.61 14.78
N PRO A 398 -13.57 5.37 13.90
CA PRO A 398 -15.02 5.34 13.77
C PRO A 398 -15.65 3.97 13.44
N HIS A 399 -14.96 3.13 12.66
CA HIS A 399 -15.41 1.77 12.36
C HIS A 399 -14.96 0.72 13.39
N TRP A 400 -14.60 1.14 14.60
CA TRP A 400 -14.29 0.24 15.71
C TRP A 400 -15.46 -0.70 16.05
N PRO A 401 -16.73 -0.23 16.12
CA PRO A 401 -17.87 -1.10 16.40
C PRO A 401 -18.02 -2.19 15.33
N GLY A 402 -18.07 -3.45 15.75
CA GLY A 402 -18.09 -4.63 14.89
C GLY A 402 -16.73 -5.05 14.33
N SER A 403 -15.64 -4.38 14.69
CA SER A 403 -14.28 -4.76 14.29
C SER A 403 -13.79 -5.98 15.06
N ALA A 404 -12.77 -6.65 14.53
CA ALA A 404 -12.09 -7.76 15.21
C ALA A 404 -11.39 -7.31 16.51
N TYR A 405 -11.10 -6.01 16.65
CA TYR A 405 -10.47 -5.44 17.84
C TYR A 405 -11.48 -5.16 18.95
N GLU A 406 -12.71 -4.73 18.63
CA GLU A 406 -13.76 -4.54 19.64
C GLU A 406 -14.00 -5.83 20.46
N GLY A 407 -13.97 -6.99 19.80
CA GLY A 407 -14.09 -8.28 20.47
C GLY A 407 -12.90 -8.65 21.38
N GLN A 408 -11.77 -7.96 21.27
CA GLN A 408 -10.55 -8.21 22.04
C GLN A 408 -10.38 -7.26 23.24
N GLY A 409 -11.12 -6.14 23.25
CA GLY A 409 -10.92 -5.03 24.20
C GLY A 409 -9.85 -4.08 23.69
#